data_AF-A0A225AUH1-F1
#
_entry.id   AF-A0A225AUH1-F1
#
_cell.length_a   1.000
_cell.length_b   1.000
_cell.length_c   1.000
_cell.angle_alpha   90.00
_cell.angle_beta   90.00
_cell.angle_gamma   90.00
#
_symmetry.space_group_name_H-M   'P 1'
#
loop_
_entity.id
_entity.type
_entity.pdbx_description
1 polymer ?
#
loop_
_entity_poly.entity_id
_entity_poly.type
_entity_poly.pdbx_seq_one_letter_code
_entity_poly.pdbx_strand_id
1 'polypeptide(L)'
;MNLEQSYITESITTDMSAPPSVGYSESKYIAERLLAHAASKHNLEVKILRLGIIAGAFRSNGRWNSADWIPALILGSKVLGVLPESLSGNEIESEDIIDWVPIDVAADAIAELSLGDFTDPNHSVNVFHILNPHQTTWKALLPSITASLQNSAHRSIQVVSPAEWILHLRNSASTLLSSNKDVPDEATISAIRENPALKLIAFFDAQFGANGEGHVTRKWEYTRAEQASRNLRSAPAINETVMARWIEQWIESQLK
;
A
#
# COMPACT_ATOMS: atom_id res chain seq x y z
N MET A 1 -1.97 -29.39 -2.67
CA MET A 1 -1.46 -28.00 -2.58
C MET A 1 -1.27 -27.74 -1.09
N ASN A 2 -0.04 -27.86 -0.60
CA ASN A 2 0.23 -27.75 0.85
C ASN A 2 0.14 -26.28 1.25
N LEU A 3 -0.82 -25.98 2.12
CA LEU A 3 -1.04 -24.70 2.82
C LEU A 3 -0.05 -24.56 4.00
N GLU A 4 1.24 -24.87 3.79
CA GLU A 4 2.26 -24.43 4.73
C GLU A 4 2.61 -22.99 4.38
N GLN A 5 2.36 -22.06 5.32
CA GLN A 5 2.64 -20.62 5.21
C GLN A 5 3.94 -20.36 4.44
N SER A 6 3.83 -19.94 3.18
CA SER A 6 4.98 -19.55 2.36
C SER A 6 5.42 -18.16 2.79
N TYR A 7 6.38 -18.11 3.71
CA TYR A 7 7.08 -16.88 4.04
C TYR A 7 7.86 -16.41 2.81
N ILE A 8 7.74 -15.14 2.44
CA ILE A 8 8.62 -14.53 1.44
C ILE A 8 9.91 -14.15 2.15
N THR A 9 11.00 -14.86 1.83
CA THR A 9 12.30 -14.71 2.48
C THR A 9 13.13 -13.59 1.87
N GLU A 10 14.11 -13.10 2.63
CA GLU A 10 15.10 -12.11 2.19
C GLU A 10 16.19 -12.76 1.32
N SER A 11 15.74 -13.38 0.23
CA SER A 11 16.57 -14.05 -0.78
C SER A 11 16.04 -13.84 -2.19
N ILE A 12 16.89 -14.11 -3.20
CA ILE A 12 16.49 -14.04 -4.60
C ILE A 12 15.42 -15.10 -4.88
N THR A 13 14.28 -14.65 -5.38
CA THR A 13 13.20 -15.55 -5.81
C THR A 13 13.50 -16.11 -7.20
N THR A 14 13.55 -17.43 -7.32
CA THR A 14 13.85 -18.12 -8.59
C THR A 14 12.63 -18.74 -9.25
N ASP A 15 11.55 -18.93 -8.49
CA ASP A 15 10.26 -19.38 -8.99
C ASP A 15 9.63 -18.31 -9.90
N MET A 16 9.30 -18.69 -11.14
CA MET A 16 8.70 -17.79 -12.14
C MET A 16 7.22 -17.54 -11.89
N SER A 17 6.57 -18.36 -11.05
CA SER A 17 5.16 -18.19 -10.66
C SER A 17 4.98 -17.29 -9.42
N ALA A 18 6.08 -16.86 -8.79
CA ALA A 18 6.06 -16.04 -7.59
C ALA A 18 5.46 -14.62 -7.76
N PRO A 19 5.79 -13.85 -8.83
CA PRO A 19 5.21 -12.52 -9.00
C PRO A 19 3.73 -12.63 -9.38
N PRO A 20 2.86 -11.76 -8.82
CA PRO A 20 1.50 -11.62 -9.35
C PRO A 20 1.55 -11.27 -10.84
N SER A 21 0.58 -11.75 -11.61
CA SER A 21 0.44 -11.53 -13.06
C SER A 21 -0.04 -10.11 -13.37
N VAL A 22 0.76 -9.13 -12.94
CA VAL A 22 0.60 -7.71 -13.21
C VAL A 22 1.95 -7.22 -13.72
N GLY A 23 1.97 -6.59 -14.89
CA GLY A 23 3.23 -6.29 -15.60
C GLY A 23 4.29 -5.56 -14.76
N TYR A 24 3.87 -4.78 -13.76
CA TYR A 24 4.77 -4.19 -12.77
C TYR A 24 5.57 -5.25 -11.99
N SER A 25 4.89 -6.20 -11.35
CA SER A 25 5.51 -7.24 -10.52
C SER A 25 6.43 -8.14 -11.33
N GLU A 26 6.01 -8.51 -12.55
CA GLU A 26 6.83 -9.29 -13.48
C GLU A 26 8.10 -8.52 -13.89
N SER A 27 7.98 -7.22 -14.18
CA SER A 27 9.13 -6.39 -14.53
C SER A 27 10.15 -6.28 -13.39
N LYS A 28 9.69 -6.14 -12.14
CA LYS A 28 10.56 -6.08 -10.96
C LYS A 28 11.23 -7.42 -10.69
N TYR A 29 10.49 -8.52 -10.82
CA TYR A 29 11.04 -9.88 -10.74
C TYR A 29 12.19 -10.10 -11.74
N ILE A 30 11.98 -9.75 -13.02
CA ILE A 30 13.01 -9.90 -14.05
C ILE A 30 14.23 -9.00 -13.75
N ALA A 31 14.02 -7.77 -13.29
CA ALA A 31 15.13 -6.88 -12.91
C ALA A 31 15.99 -7.48 -11.79
N GLU A 32 15.38 -8.04 -10.74
CA GLU A 32 16.13 -8.72 -9.67
C GLU A 32 16.95 -9.90 -10.19
N ARG A 33 16.37 -10.71 -11.10
CA ARG A 33 17.06 -11.85 -11.72
C ARG A 33 18.26 -11.42 -12.56
N LEU A 34 18.14 -10.32 -13.30
CA LEU A 34 19.24 -9.76 -14.09
C LEU A 34 20.38 -9.26 -13.20
N LEU A 35 20.05 -8.56 -12.11
CA LEU A 35 21.04 -8.11 -11.13
C LEU A 35 21.76 -9.28 -10.45
N ALA A 36 21.02 -10.34 -10.07
CA ALA A 36 21.61 -11.54 -9.50
C ALA A 36 22.52 -12.29 -10.48
N HIS A 37 22.14 -12.35 -11.76
CA HIS A 37 23.00 -12.90 -12.80
C HIS A 37 24.28 -12.07 -12.98
N ALA A 38 24.18 -10.73 -13.00
CA ALA A 38 25.34 -9.86 -13.10
C ALA A 38 26.28 -10.00 -11.89
N ALA A 39 25.73 -10.09 -10.68
CA ALA A 39 26.50 -10.31 -9.45
C ALA A 39 27.35 -11.58 -9.52
N SER A 40 26.74 -12.71 -9.92
CA SER A 40 27.47 -13.99 -10.04
C SER A 40 28.48 -14.00 -11.18
N LYS A 41 28.18 -13.37 -12.32
CA LYS A 41 29.05 -13.38 -13.50
C LYS A 41 30.26 -12.43 -13.38
N HIS A 42 30.07 -11.31 -12.71
CA HIS A 42 31.06 -10.23 -12.67
C HIS A 42 31.64 -9.98 -11.27
N ASN A 43 31.33 -10.83 -10.29
CA ASN A 43 31.75 -10.69 -8.89
C ASN A 43 31.42 -9.29 -8.34
N LEU A 44 30.21 -8.82 -8.66
CA LEU A 44 29.67 -7.55 -8.15
C LEU A 44 28.92 -7.82 -6.87
N GLU A 45 29.07 -6.91 -5.91
CA GLU A 45 28.17 -6.85 -4.77
C GLU A 45 26.89 -6.14 -5.17
N VAL A 46 25.75 -6.78 -4.94
CA VAL A 46 24.43 -6.22 -5.24
C VAL A 46 23.59 -6.23 -3.97
N LYS A 47 22.93 -5.10 -3.71
CA LYS A 47 21.89 -4.99 -2.68
C LYS A 47 20.54 -4.73 -3.34
N ILE A 48 19.55 -5.54 -3.00
CA ILE A 48 18.18 -5.41 -3.50
C ILE A 48 17.29 -5.02 -2.33
N LEU A 49 16.68 -3.85 -2.42
CA LEU A 49 15.78 -3.32 -1.39
C LEU A 49 14.35 -3.44 -1.91
N ARG A 50 13.59 -4.41 -1.40
CA ARG A 50 12.16 -4.57 -1.73
C ARG A 50 11.36 -3.71 -0.75
N LEU A 51 10.64 -2.75 -1.29
CA LEU A 51 9.86 -1.81 -0.50
C LEU A 51 8.45 -2.34 -0.26
N GLY A 52 7.97 -2.26 0.98
CA GLY A 52 6.54 -2.36 1.29
C GLY A 52 5.77 -1.12 0.83
N ILE A 53 4.59 -0.91 1.39
CA ILE A 53 3.82 0.32 1.14
C ILE A 53 4.57 1.49 1.77
N ILE A 54 4.97 2.45 0.91
CA ILE A 54 5.59 3.68 1.35
C ILE A 54 4.50 4.72 1.63
N ALA A 55 4.35 5.04 2.91
CA ALA A 55 3.37 5.98 3.39
C ALA A 55 3.90 7.43 3.40
N GLY A 56 3.05 8.37 3.81
CA GLY A 56 3.46 9.76 4.02
C GLY A 56 4.56 9.89 5.09
N ALA A 57 5.12 11.08 5.23
CA ALA A 57 6.17 11.27 6.22
C ALA A 57 5.62 11.14 7.64
N PHE A 58 6.41 10.60 8.56
CA PHE A 58 6.06 10.52 9.97
C PHE A 58 6.55 11.73 10.76
N ARG A 59 7.78 12.18 10.52
CA ARG A 59 8.44 13.26 11.27
C ARG A 59 8.26 14.62 10.61
N SER A 60 8.12 14.66 9.29
CA SER A 60 8.03 15.88 8.50
C SER A 60 6.66 16.08 7.84
N ASN A 61 6.51 17.18 7.10
CA ASN A 61 5.30 17.50 6.32
C ASN A 61 5.31 16.86 4.91
N GLY A 62 6.14 15.84 4.68
CA GLY A 62 6.16 15.09 3.42
C GLY A 62 4.80 14.44 3.16
N ARG A 63 4.23 14.69 1.98
CA ARG A 63 2.90 14.25 1.60
C ARG A 63 2.93 12.84 1.00
N TRP A 64 1.90 12.04 1.30
CA TRP A 64 1.62 10.81 0.57
C TRP A 64 0.80 11.16 -0.69
N ASN A 65 1.22 10.65 -1.84
CA ASN A 65 0.53 10.79 -3.12
C ASN A 65 -0.96 10.44 -3.02
N SER A 66 -1.84 11.42 -3.18
CA SER A 66 -3.29 11.25 -3.08
C SER A 66 -3.90 10.38 -4.18
N ALA A 67 -3.14 10.06 -5.23
CA ALA A 67 -3.55 9.14 -6.29
C ALA A 67 -3.30 7.66 -5.92
N ASP A 68 -2.59 7.37 -4.83
CA ASP A 68 -2.41 6.00 -4.35
C ASP A 68 -3.74 5.46 -3.79
N TRP A 69 -3.88 4.14 -3.77
CA TRP A 69 -5.15 3.49 -3.48
C TRP A 69 -5.68 3.73 -2.06
N ILE A 70 -4.81 3.83 -1.04
CA ILE A 70 -5.23 4.14 0.34
C ILE A 70 -5.80 5.57 0.44
N PRO A 71 -5.10 6.64 0.02
CA PRO A 71 -5.67 7.97 -0.03
C PRO A 71 -6.97 8.04 -0.84
N ALA A 72 -7.00 7.39 -2.01
CA ALA A 72 -8.19 7.36 -2.86
C ALA A 72 -9.37 6.68 -2.15
N LEU A 73 -9.13 5.56 -1.45
CA LEU A 73 -10.12 4.87 -0.63
C LEU A 73 -10.72 5.82 0.43
N ILE A 74 -9.86 6.50 1.19
CA ILE A 74 -10.27 7.40 2.27
C ILE A 74 -11.06 8.60 1.73
N LEU A 75 -10.57 9.23 0.66
CA LEU A 75 -11.25 10.36 0.03
C LEU A 75 -12.59 9.93 -0.59
N GLY A 76 -12.64 8.75 -1.22
CA GLY A 76 -13.88 8.18 -1.73
C GLY A 76 -14.86 7.88 -0.61
N SER A 77 -14.40 7.30 0.50
CA SER A 77 -15.22 7.10 1.70
C SER A 77 -15.81 8.39 2.25
N LYS A 78 -15.05 9.48 2.23
CA LYS A 78 -15.56 10.80 2.59
C LYS A 78 -16.78 11.19 1.75
N VAL A 79 -16.73 10.97 0.43
CA VAL A 79 -17.80 11.32 -0.52
C VAL A 79 -18.97 10.33 -0.49
N LEU A 80 -18.70 9.05 -0.28
CA LEU A 80 -19.73 8.00 -0.24
C LEU A 80 -20.46 7.95 1.11
N GLY A 81 -19.81 8.34 2.20
CA GLY A 81 -20.37 8.32 3.56
C GLY A 81 -20.19 6.98 4.24
N VAL A 82 -19.40 6.09 3.62
CA VAL A 82 -19.12 4.74 4.09
C VAL A 82 -17.62 4.47 4.03
N LEU A 83 -17.09 3.74 5.01
CA LEU A 83 -15.67 3.36 5.14
C LEU A 83 -15.60 1.84 5.27
N PRO A 84 -14.73 1.12 4.52
CA PRO A 84 -14.66 -0.31 4.65
C PRO A 84 -13.99 -0.69 5.98
N GLU A 85 -14.56 -1.67 6.66
CA GLU A 85 -14.06 -2.18 7.94
C GLU A 85 -12.79 -3.01 7.80
N SER A 86 -12.42 -3.38 6.56
CA SER A 86 -11.23 -4.15 6.22
C SER A 86 -10.63 -3.73 4.88
N LEU A 87 -9.33 -3.97 4.72
CA LEU A 87 -8.59 -3.82 3.46
C LEU A 87 -8.43 -5.16 2.70
N SER A 88 -8.62 -6.31 3.35
CA SER A 88 -8.37 -7.64 2.77
C SER A 88 -9.53 -8.22 1.95
N GLY A 89 -10.62 -7.48 1.75
CA GLY A 89 -11.76 -7.92 0.94
C GLY A 89 -12.62 -8.96 1.68
N ASN A 90 -12.84 -10.13 1.07
CA ASN A 90 -13.73 -11.17 1.61
C ASN A 90 -13.05 -12.15 2.58
N GLU A 91 -11.78 -11.93 2.94
CA GLU A 91 -11.10 -12.76 3.94
C GLU A 91 -11.64 -12.45 5.34
N ILE A 92 -12.39 -13.40 5.91
CA ILE A 92 -13.11 -13.24 7.19
C ILE A 92 -12.16 -13.30 8.41
N GLU A 93 -10.94 -13.79 8.24
CA GLU A 93 -10.04 -14.12 9.37
C GLU A 93 -8.68 -13.38 9.38
N SER A 94 -8.39 -12.51 8.41
CA SER A 94 -7.14 -11.73 8.43
C SER A 94 -7.32 -10.42 9.20
N GLU A 95 -6.53 -10.25 10.26
CA GLU A 95 -6.28 -8.90 10.78
C GLU A 95 -5.48 -8.16 9.71
N ASP A 96 -6.04 -7.06 9.19
CA ASP A 96 -5.33 -6.18 8.23
C ASP A 96 -4.13 -5.55 8.91
N ILE A 97 -2.99 -6.24 8.85
CA ILE A 97 -1.73 -5.77 9.39
C ILE A 97 -1.24 -4.58 8.55
N ILE A 98 -0.90 -3.51 9.24
CA ILE A 98 -0.35 -2.29 8.67
C ILE A 98 1.12 -2.21 9.06
N ASP A 99 1.98 -2.55 8.11
CA ASP A 99 3.44 -2.50 8.18
C ASP A 99 4.02 -1.40 7.28
N TRP A 100 3.21 -0.40 6.95
CA TRP A 100 3.58 0.69 6.06
C TRP A 100 4.78 1.47 6.60
N VAL A 101 5.69 1.82 5.69
CA VAL A 101 6.94 2.51 6.03
C VAL A 101 6.78 4.00 5.68
N PRO A 102 6.87 4.91 6.66
CA PRO A 102 6.89 6.34 6.36
C PRO A 102 8.01 6.71 5.40
N ILE A 103 7.77 7.56 4.40
CA ILE A 103 8.76 7.90 3.36
C ILE A 103 10.09 8.43 3.94
N ASP A 104 10.05 9.16 5.05
CA ASP A 104 11.24 9.66 5.71
C ASP A 104 12.04 8.55 6.40
N VAL A 105 11.37 7.55 6.98
CA VAL A 105 12.03 6.32 7.48
C VAL A 105 12.59 5.51 6.31
N ALA A 106 11.84 5.34 5.23
CA ALA A 106 12.25 4.57 4.06
C ALA A 106 13.50 5.19 3.40
N ALA A 107 13.53 6.51 3.25
CA ALA A 107 14.68 7.22 2.69
C ALA A 107 15.95 7.00 3.53
N ASP A 108 15.85 7.13 4.86
CA ASP A 108 16.98 6.91 5.77
C ASP A 108 17.45 5.44 5.72
N ALA A 109 16.52 4.48 5.70
CA ALA A 109 16.83 3.06 5.62
C ALA A 109 17.49 2.70 4.28
N ILE A 110 17.01 3.24 3.16
CA ILE A 110 17.62 3.05 1.84
C ILE A 110 19.05 3.58 1.83
N ALA A 111 19.27 4.79 2.35
CA ALA A 111 20.62 5.38 2.42
C ALA A 111 21.55 4.53 3.30
N GLU A 112 21.08 4.12 4.48
CA GLU A 112 21.84 3.31 5.43
C GLU A 112 22.22 1.94 4.84
N LEU A 113 21.27 1.23 4.24
CA LEU A 113 21.53 -0.10 3.67
C LEU A 113 22.37 -0.04 2.40
N SER A 114 22.18 0.99 1.58
CA SER A 114 22.94 1.15 0.33
C SER A 114 24.39 1.52 0.59
N LEU A 115 24.64 2.42 1.55
CA LEU A 115 25.98 2.96 1.84
C LEU A 115 26.70 2.24 2.97
N GLY A 116 26.00 1.46 3.80
CA GLY A 116 26.60 0.74 4.92
C GLY A 116 27.39 -0.49 4.50
N ASP A 117 28.31 -0.92 5.36
CA ASP A 117 29.17 -2.10 5.14
C ASP A 117 28.47 -3.44 5.44
N PHE A 118 27.14 -3.45 5.56
CA PHE A 118 26.41 -4.70 5.76
C PHE A 118 26.43 -5.51 4.46
N THR A 119 27.31 -6.50 4.44
CA THR A 119 27.48 -7.46 3.35
C THR A 119 27.56 -8.85 3.96
N ASP A 120 26.70 -9.78 3.53
CA ASP A 120 26.90 -11.18 3.88
C ASP A 120 28.06 -11.72 3.02
N PRO A 121 29.21 -12.07 3.62
CA PRO A 121 30.38 -12.51 2.86
C PRO A 121 30.14 -13.81 2.08
N ASN A 122 29.06 -14.54 2.40
CA ASN A 122 28.68 -15.77 1.71
C ASN A 122 27.77 -15.53 0.50
N HIS A 123 27.28 -14.31 0.29
CA HIS A 123 26.30 -14.00 -0.76
C HIS A 123 26.67 -12.72 -1.52
N SER A 124 26.89 -12.85 -2.84
CA SER A 124 27.13 -11.69 -3.73
C SER A 124 25.90 -10.80 -3.92
N VAL A 125 24.71 -11.30 -3.56
CA VAL A 125 23.45 -10.57 -3.58
C VAL A 125 22.82 -10.58 -2.20
N ASN A 126 22.58 -9.40 -1.64
CA ASN A 126 21.90 -9.21 -0.37
C ASN A 126 20.51 -8.63 -0.63
N VAL A 127 19.46 -9.35 -0.25
CA VAL A 127 18.07 -8.90 -0.38
C VAL A 127 17.58 -8.41 0.98
N PHE A 128 16.88 -7.29 1.00
CA PHE A 128 16.31 -6.71 2.21
C PHE A 128 14.85 -6.35 1.98
N HIS A 129 13.98 -6.68 2.92
CA HIS A 129 12.59 -6.27 2.92
C HIS A 129 12.42 -5.02 3.79
N ILE A 130 12.21 -3.88 3.14
CA ILE A 130 11.99 -2.59 3.81
C ILE A 130 10.51 -2.53 4.21
N LEU A 131 10.23 -3.13 5.37
CA LEU A 131 8.93 -3.18 6.03
C LEU A 131 9.04 -2.54 7.42
N ASN A 132 7.93 -2.10 7.99
CA ASN A 132 7.91 -1.57 9.35
C ASN A 132 7.76 -2.73 10.36
N PRO A 133 8.77 -3.01 11.20
CA PRO A 133 8.65 -4.06 12.22
C PRO A 133 7.62 -3.71 13.31
N HIS A 134 7.31 -2.42 13.49
CA HIS A 134 6.31 -1.95 14.44
C HIS A 134 4.96 -1.79 13.75
N GLN A 135 4.19 -2.87 13.78
CA GLN A 135 2.92 -2.97 13.07
C GLN A 135 1.75 -2.41 13.88
N THR A 136 0.71 -1.99 13.17
CA THR A 136 -0.63 -1.73 13.73
C THR A 136 -1.67 -2.49 12.89
N THR A 137 -2.96 -2.32 13.17
CA THR A 137 -4.04 -2.89 12.35
C THR A 137 -4.93 -1.82 11.75
N TRP A 138 -5.55 -2.11 10.60
CA TRP A 138 -6.57 -1.23 10.03
C TRP A 138 -7.67 -0.93 11.05
N LYS A 139 -8.13 -1.97 11.76
CA LYS A 139 -9.13 -1.88 12.82
C LYS A 139 -8.74 -0.91 13.93
N ALA A 140 -7.47 -0.87 14.33
CA ALA A 140 -6.97 0.08 15.33
C ALA A 140 -6.98 1.53 14.82
N LEU A 141 -6.83 1.74 13.51
CA LEU A 141 -6.84 3.07 12.89
C LEU A 141 -8.25 3.56 12.53
N LEU A 142 -9.21 2.66 12.32
CA LEU A 142 -10.60 2.98 11.93
C LEU A 142 -11.25 4.10 12.76
N PRO A 143 -11.14 4.13 14.11
CA PRO A 143 -11.76 5.21 14.90
C PRO A 143 -11.23 6.60 14.53
N SER A 144 -9.90 6.73 14.39
CA SER A 144 -9.26 8.00 14.04
C SER A 144 -9.58 8.43 12.61
N ILE A 145 -9.62 7.47 11.68
CA ILE A 145 -10.01 7.72 10.29
C ILE A 145 -11.46 8.20 10.23
N THR A 146 -12.36 7.48 10.88
CA THR A 146 -13.80 7.80 10.90
C THR A 146 -14.04 9.19 11.49
N ALA A 147 -13.42 9.51 12.63
CA ALA A 147 -13.53 10.83 13.25
C ALA A 147 -13.02 11.95 12.33
N SER A 148 -11.87 11.74 11.67
CA SER A 148 -11.30 12.72 10.74
C SER A 148 -12.23 12.98 9.54
N LEU A 149 -12.81 11.92 8.99
CA LEU A 149 -13.76 12.02 7.89
C LEU A 149 -15.09 12.67 8.30
N GLN A 150 -15.63 12.31 9.46
CA GLN A 150 -16.87 12.91 9.99
C GLN A 150 -16.71 14.41 10.23
N ASN A 151 -15.59 14.82 10.83
CA ASN A 151 -15.28 16.22 11.09
C ASN A 151 -15.16 17.02 9.78
N SER A 152 -14.49 16.47 8.77
CA SER A 152 -14.30 17.16 7.48
C SER A 152 -15.55 17.17 6.59
N ALA A 153 -16.35 16.11 6.62
CA ALA A 153 -17.55 15.99 5.79
C ALA A 153 -18.80 16.60 6.44
N HIS A 154 -18.72 16.97 7.73
CA HIS A 154 -19.85 17.45 8.54
C HIS A 154 -21.06 16.49 8.50
N ARG A 155 -20.80 15.18 8.48
CA ARG A 155 -21.82 14.13 8.48
C ARG A 155 -21.29 12.85 9.11
N SER A 156 -22.20 11.92 9.40
CA SER A 156 -21.82 10.57 9.83
C SER A 156 -21.12 9.80 8.70
N ILE A 157 -20.14 8.97 9.08
CA ILE A 157 -19.47 8.00 8.21
C ILE A 157 -19.75 6.62 8.81
N GLN A 158 -20.36 5.74 8.03
CA GLN A 158 -20.67 4.38 8.48
C GLN A 158 -19.52 3.44 8.13
N VAL A 159 -19.09 2.62 9.08
CA VAL A 159 -18.16 1.53 8.80
C VAL A 159 -18.96 0.34 8.27
N VAL A 160 -18.57 -0.18 7.10
CA VAL A 160 -19.31 -1.20 6.34
C VAL A 160 -18.38 -2.30 5.85
N SER A 161 -18.92 -3.42 5.37
CA SER A 161 -18.11 -4.45 4.73
C SER A 161 -17.42 -3.93 3.45
N PRO A 162 -16.27 -4.50 3.04
CA PRO A 162 -15.63 -4.12 1.77
C PRO A 162 -16.55 -4.28 0.55
N ALA A 163 -17.35 -5.35 0.52
CA ALA A 163 -18.33 -5.63 -0.53
C ALA A 163 -19.44 -4.56 -0.60
N GLU A 164 -19.88 -4.04 0.55
CA GLU A 164 -20.83 -2.94 0.61
C GLU A 164 -20.18 -1.63 0.13
N TRP A 165 -18.95 -1.33 0.56
CA TRP A 165 -18.24 -0.13 0.14
C TRP A 165 -18.09 -0.06 -1.40
N ILE A 166 -17.68 -1.15 -2.05
CA ILE A 166 -17.53 -1.16 -3.52
C ILE A 166 -18.87 -1.02 -4.24
N LEU A 167 -19.97 -1.51 -3.66
CA LEU A 167 -21.32 -1.29 -4.20
C LEU A 167 -21.69 0.20 -4.19
N HIS A 168 -21.36 0.93 -3.12
CA HIS A 168 -21.54 2.38 -3.07
C HIS A 168 -20.71 3.10 -4.14
N LEU A 169 -19.45 2.71 -4.34
CA LEU A 169 -18.60 3.29 -5.38
C LEU A 169 -19.17 3.04 -6.79
N ARG A 170 -19.61 1.81 -7.08
CA ARG A 170 -20.25 1.45 -8.36
C ARG A 170 -21.51 2.27 -8.65
N ASN A 171 -22.37 2.46 -7.65
CA ASN A 171 -23.59 3.26 -7.78
C ASN A 171 -23.28 4.74 -8.03
N SER A 172 -22.23 5.27 -7.38
CA SER A 172 -21.73 6.61 -7.67
C SER A 172 -21.19 6.72 -9.09
N ALA A 173 -20.52 5.69 -9.61
CA ALA A 173 -19.94 5.66 -10.95
C ALA A 173 -21.01 5.50 -12.05
N SER A 174 -22.00 4.62 -11.87
CA SER A 174 -23.05 4.36 -12.87
C SER A 174 -23.91 5.58 -13.15
N THR A 175 -24.11 6.43 -12.14
CA THR A 175 -24.76 7.74 -12.28
C THR A 175 -24.00 8.65 -13.27
N LEU A 176 -22.67 8.52 -13.34
CA LEU A 176 -21.78 9.34 -14.18
C LEU A 176 -21.57 8.75 -15.58
N LEU A 177 -21.43 7.42 -15.67
CA LEU A 177 -21.13 6.67 -16.90
C LEU A 177 -22.34 6.45 -17.82
N SER A 178 -23.51 7.00 -17.49
CA SER A 178 -24.68 7.01 -18.38
C SER A 178 -24.46 7.84 -19.66
N SER A 179 -23.31 8.51 -19.78
CA SER A 179 -22.84 9.23 -20.96
C SER A 179 -21.76 8.42 -21.69
N ASN A 180 -22.15 7.66 -22.72
CA ASN A 180 -21.25 6.90 -23.61
C ASN A 180 -20.37 7.84 -24.47
N LYS A 181 -19.29 8.38 -23.89
CA LYS A 181 -18.31 9.21 -24.63
C LYS A 181 -16.89 8.70 -24.37
N ASP A 182 -16.11 8.55 -25.45
CA ASP A 182 -14.70 8.12 -25.41
C ASP A 182 -13.77 9.13 -24.75
N VAL A 183 -14.21 10.38 -24.63
CA VAL A 183 -13.50 11.45 -23.89
C VAL A 183 -14.31 11.78 -22.65
N PRO A 184 -13.71 11.73 -21.43
CA PRO A 184 -14.37 12.16 -20.21
C PRO A 184 -14.86 13.59 -20.38
N ASP A 185 -16.17 13.80 -20.25
CA ASP A 185 -16.71 15.15 -20.24
C ASP A 185 -16.33 15.87 -18.93
N GLU A 186 -16.57 17.18 -18.90
CA GLU A 186 -16.24 18.02 -17.74
C GLU A 186 -16.93 17.53 -16.45
N ALA A 187 -18.14 16.97 -16.57
CA ALA A 187 -18.87 16.37 -15.45
C ALA A 187 -18.14 15.13 -14.90
N THR A 188 -17.66 14.24 -15.78
CA THR A 188 -16.87 13.06 -15.39
C THR A 188 -15.56 13.47 -14.72
N ILE A 189 -14.86 14.48 -15.26
CA ILE A 189 -13.62 15.01 -14.69
C ILE A 189 -13.89 15.63 -13.31
N SER A 190 -14.99 16.38 -13.16
CA SER A 190 -15.38 16.97 -11.88
C SER A 190 -15.68 15.91 -10.83
N ALA A 191 -16.44 14.88 -11.19
CA ALA A 191 -16.79 13.81 -10.27
C ALA A 191 -15.58 12.98 -9.86
N ILE A 192 -14.63 12.73 -10.77
CA ILE A 192 -13.36 12.08 -10.47
C ILE A 192 -12.48 12.93 -9.54
N ARG A 193 -12.51 14.26 -9.69
CA ARG A 193 -11.83 15.18 -8.78
C ARG A 193 -12.48 15.10 -7.39
N GLU A 194 -13.81 15.14 -7.32
CA GLU A 194 -14.52 15.03 -6.04
C GLU A 194 -14.31 13.68 -5.36
N ASN A 195 -14.38 12.58 -6.12
CA ASN A 195 -14.18 11.21 -5.66
C ASN A 195 -13.05 10.51 -6.45
N PRO A 196 -11.79 10.64 -6.01
CA PRO A 196 -10.64 10.02 -6.66
C PRO A 196 -10.71 8.49 -6.72
N ALA A 197 -11.48 7.83 -5.86
CA ALA A 197 -11.65 6.37 -5.88
C ALA A 197 -12.23 5.87 -7.21
N LEU A 198 -12.98 6.72 -7.93
CA LEU A 198 -13.53 6.38 -9.24
C LEU A 198 -12.45 6.05 -10.28
N LYS A 199 -11.26 6.65 -10.18
CA LYS A 199 -10.12 6.31 -11.07
C LYS A 199 -9.63 4.89 -10.87
N LEU A 200 -9.82 4.35 -9.67
CA LEU A 200 -9.34 3.04 -9.24
C LEU A 200 -10.48 2.05 -9.06
N ILE A 201 -11.66 2.30 -9.65
CA ILE A 201 -12.83 1.43 -9.46
C ILE A 201 -12.55 -0.02 -9.87
N ALA A 202 -11.84 -0.25 -10.98
CA ALA A 202 -11.46 -1.60 -11.42
C ALA A 202 -10.50 -2.29 -10.43
N PHE A 203 -9.61 -1.53 -9.81
CA PHE A 203 -8.73 -2.04 -8.75
C PHE A 203 -9.54 -2.41 -7.50
N PHE A 204 -10.44 -1.52 -7.05
CA PHE A 204 -11.29 -1.81 -5.90
C PHE A 204 -12.31 -2.93 -6.18
N ASP A 205 -12.75 -3.11 -7.42
CA ASP A 205 -13.59 -4.22 -7.84
C ASP A 205 -12.86 -5.56 -7.71
N ALA A 206 -11.59 -5.61 -8.16
CA ALA A 206 -10.76 -6.78 -7.99
C ALA A 206 -10.44 -7.06 -6.51
N GLN A 207 -10.32 -6.01 -5.70
CA GLN A 207 -9.96 -6.10 -4.29
C GLN A 207 -11.16 -6.46 -3.38
N PHE A 208 -12.32 -5.83 -3.59
CA PHE A 208 -13.48 -5.89 -2.69
C PHE A 208 -14.74 -6.52 -3.31
N GLY A 209 -14.72 -6.82 -4.61
CA GLY A 209 -15.86 -7.43 -5.29
C GLY A 209 -16.17 -8.85 -4.81
N ALA A 210 -17.37 -9.34 -5.11
CA ALA A 210 -17.80 -10.69 -4.74
C ALA A 210 -16.93 -11.81 -5.34
N ASN A 211 -16.33 -11.57 -6.51
CA ASN A 211 -15.36 -12.46 -7.16
C ASN A 211 -13.92 -11.94 -7.03
N GLY A 212 -13.69 -10.96 -6.15
CA GLY A 212 -12.37 -10.43 -5.92
C GLY A 212 -11.46 -11.49 -5.32
N GLU A 213 -10.19 -11.51 -5.73
CA GLU A 213 -9.20 -12.44 -5.19
C GLU A 213 -8.84 -12.11 -3.74
N GLY A 214 -9.23 -10.92 -3.25
CA GLY A 214 -8.81 -10.38 -1.97
C GLY A 214 -7.32 -10.06 -1.97
N HIS A 215 -6.83 -9.47 -0.88
CA HIS A 215 -5.39 -9.35 -0.67
C HIS A 215 -4.91 -10.55 0.13
N VAL A 216 -4.29 -11.53 -0.52
CA VAL A 216 -3.65 -12.64 0.19
C VAL A 216 -2.49 -12.08 1.01
N THR A 217 -2.68 -12.00 2.32
CA THR A 217 -1.63 -11.55 3.24
C THR A 217 -0.56 -12.63 3.36
N ARG A 218 0.51 -12.49 2.57
CA ARG A 218 1.71 -13.30 2.72
C ARG A 218 2.54 -12.78 3.87
N LYS A 219 3.15 -13.67 4.65
CA LYS A 219 4.12 -13.28 5.67
C LYS A 219 5.45 -13.01 5.00
N TRP A 220 6.06 -11.87 5.31
CA TRP A 220 7.37 -11.49 4.81
C TRP A 220 8.37 -11.59 5.96
N GLU A 221 9.51 -12.24 5.70
CA GLU A 221 10.68 -12.15 6.58
C GLU A 221 11.30 -10.77 6.43
N TYR A 222 11.72 -10.10 7.51
CA TYR A 222 12.41 -8.82 7.44
C TYR A 222 13.56 -8.72 8.45
N THR A 223 13.99 -9.86 8.98
CA THR A 223 14.98 -9.96 10.05
C THR A 223 16.33 -9.36 9.64
N ARG A 224 16.76 -9.57 8.39
CA ARG A 224 18.03 -9.04 7.87
C ARG A 224 17.95 -7.53 7.71
N ALA A 225 16.87 -7.00 7.10
CA ALA A 225 16.65 -5.57 7.00
C ALA A 225 16.60 -4.89 8.37
N GLU A 226 15.88 -5.48 9.32
CA GLU A 226 15.79 -4.99 10.69
C GLU A 226 17.17 -5.02 11.38
N GLN A 227 17.95 -6.09 11.27
CA GLN A 227 19.29 -6.15 11.87
C GLN A 227 20.26 -5.15 11.21
N ALA A 228 20.15 -4.94 9.90
CA ALA A 228 21.06 -4.09 9.14
C ALA A 228 20.73 -2.60 9.23
N SER A 229 19.47 -2.22 9.49
CA SER A 229 19.05 -0.81 9.54
C SER A 229 18.58 -0.39 10.93
N ARG A 230 19.28 0.57 11.54
CA ARG A 230 18.80 1.20 12.79
C ARG A 230 17.49 1.95 12.55
N ASN A 231 17.32 2.53 11.37
CA ASN A 231 16.15 3.35 11.04
C ASN A 231 14.87 2.50 11.01
N LEU A 232 14.96 1.27 10.49
CA LEU A 232 13.86 0.30 10.56
C LEU A 232 13.60 -0.16 12.00
N ARG A 233 14.66 -0.48 12.78
CA ARG A 233 14.51 -0.86 14.21
C ARG A 233 13.90 0.22 15.08
N SER A 234 14.06 1.48 14.72
CA SER A 234 13.47 2.61 15.45
C SER A 234 12.24 3.20 14.75
N ALA A 235 11.76 2.56 13.68
CA ALA A 235 10.62 3.05 12.93
C ALA A 235 9.39 3.08 13.84
N PRO A 236 8.66 4.19 13.94
CA PRO A 236 7.44 4.22 14.73
C PRO A 236 6.33 3.44 14.02
N ALA A 237 5.46 2.80 14.80
CA ALA A 237 4.20 2.30 14.28
C ALA A 237 3.34 3.45 13.76
N ILE A 238 2.58 3.19 12.69
CA ILE A 238 1.57 4.14 12.25
C ILE A 238 0.52 4.29 13.35
N ASN A 239 0.23 5.52 13.72
CA ASN A 239 -0.70 5.85 14.79
C ASN A 239 -1.79 6.82 14.32
N GLU A 240 -2.77 7.04 15.20
CA GLU A 240 -3.90 7.94 14.97
C GLU A 240 -3.47 9.37 14.60
N THR A 241 -2.42 9.91 15.24
CA THR A 241 -1.96 11.28 15.01
C THR A 241 -1.42 11.45 13.59
N VAL A 242 -0.54 10.54 13.15
CA VAL A 242 0.03 10.61 11.79
C VAL A 242 -1.02 10.31 10.73
N MET A 243 -1.94 9.38 11.00
CA MET A 243 -3.04 9.06 10.09
C MET A 243 -3.97 10.26 9.89
N ALA A 244 -4.41 10.91 10.98
CA ALA A 244 -5.23 12.11 10.90
C ALA A 244 -4.55 13.23 10.11
N ARG A 245 -3.24 13.44 10.30
CA ARG A 245 -2.46 14.42 9.54
C ARG A 245 -2.43 14.09 8.04
N TRP A 246 -2.23 12.83 7.66
CA TRP A 246 -2.25 12.46 6.23
C TRP A 246 -3.64 12.68 5.61
N ILE A 247 -4.71 12.35 6.34
CA ILE A 247 -6.08 12.59 5.92
C ILE A 247 -6.33 14.08 5.66
N GLU A 248 -5.89 14.95 6.58
CA GLU A 248 -5.98 16.40 6.41
C GLU A 248 -5.24 16.87 5.15
N GLN A 249 -3.99 16.40 4.95
CA GLN A 249 -3.20 16.73 3.76
C GLN A 249 -3.87 16.29 2.45
N TRP A 250 -4.51 15.12 2.43
CA TRP A 250 -5.24 14.63 1.26
C TRP A 250 -6.49 15.46 0.99
N ILE A 251 -7.23 15.83 2.03
CA ILE A 251 -8.43 16.66 1.89
C ILE A 251 -8.06 18.06 1.38
N GLU A 252 -7.01 18.68 1.92
CA GLU A 252 -6.48 19.94 1.41
C GLU A 252 -6.06 19.88 -0.06
N SER A 253 -5.52 18.74 -0.50
CA SER A 253 -5.07 18.57 -1.89
C SER A 253 -6.23 18.55 -2.88
N GLN A 254 -7.46 18.23 -2.45
CA GLN A 254 -8.66 18.28 -3.30
C GLN A 254 -9.22 19.70 -3.47
N LEU A 255 -8.78 20.67 -2.64
CA LEU A 255 -9.22 22.06 -2.71
C LEU A 255 -8.38 22.92 -3.66
N LYS A 256 -7.28 22.37 -4.20
CA LYS A 256 -6.34 23.06 -5.10
C LYS A 256 -6.54 22.58 -6.53
#